data_AF-A0A7W1BDW0-F1
#
_entry.id   AF-A0A7W1BDW0-F1
#
_cell.length_a   1.000
_cell.length_b   1.000
_cell.length_c   1.000
_cell.angle_alpha   90.00
_cell.angle_beta   90.00
_cell.angle_gamma   90.00
#
_symmetry.space_group_name_H-M   'P 1'
#
loop_
_entity.id
_entity.type
_entity.pdbx_description
1 polymer ?
#
loop_
_entity_poly.entity_id
_entity_poly.type
_entity_poly.pdbx_seq_one_letter_code
_entity_poly.pdbx_strand_id
1 'polypeptide(L)'
;TVLGWILARRDDTFVDDWIRTNYAGYERQADWPQLRELMSHVEALPPGRVMWEPNLKMESYGTELAPMLMPYWAGHPSMEGLYYESGFTTPFHFLTVAEIAERPSNPIGTLPYRQFELDRGIEHMELLDVSWFVTYTDLAQKAALQSPRLHLVDRFGRYAIFGVETPGQVVIPKYEPVVLTGKPWIEATVEWFSNPHDLDVPLVADGPATWARTSDPTNLPRKSLAAGGRSVPADVFDDQISFRTDAIGEPHWIKTSYFPNWKTEGALGPFRASPTLMVVIPTQSEVRLRFERTWAEWLGLALTFSALSLLVMPRARRELMTAGWDVVVPVPGGVPAERGWLARVSLFGVVSVATTALDFALFNVLVSGGSTGPVLANVVSYSAGVLASYTLNKRYTFAGGGRDRVSQELGMFLLFNLLALGFNTAAVSGVALVLGEQPVLLNAAKLAAGAATWMFKYVAFKRWVYPEPQGDQN
;
A
#
# COMPACT_ATOMS: atom_id res chain seq x y z
N THR A 1 20.04 11.96 42.85
CA THR A 1 21.06 10.98 42.42
C THR A 1 20.76 10.55 41.00
N VAL A 2 21.42 11.16 40.00
CA VAL A 2 21.32 10.74 38.58
C VAL A 2 21.80 9.29 38.42
N LEU A 3 22.72 8.83 39.29
CA LEU A 3 23.09 7.42 39.42
C LEU A 3 21.92 6.50 39.85
N GLY A 4 20.89 7.01 40.54
CA GLY A 4 19.74 6.19 40.97
C GLY A 4 18.80 5.81 39.83
N TRP A 5 18.76 6.61 38.76
CA TRP A 5 18.02 6.29 37.53
C TRP A 5 18.77 5.32 36.62
N ILE A 6 20.11 5.31 36.69
CA ILE A 6 20.98 4.38 35.95
C ILE A 6 21.08 3.03 36.68
N LEU A 7 20.96 3.02 38.01
CA LEU A 7 21.07 1.83 38.87
C LEU A 7 19.72 1.24 39.32
N ALA A 8 18.60 1.89 39.03
CA ALA A 8 17.31 1.23 39.12
C ALA A 8 17.35 0.09 38.10
N ARG A 9 17.34 -1.16 38.58
CA ARG A 9 17.09 -2.32 37.72
C ARG A 9 15.87 -1.96 36.89
N ARG A 10 16.07 -1.77 35.60
CA ARG A 10 14.99 -1.72 34.64
C ARG A 10 14.42 -3.12 34.68
N ASP A 11 13.38 -3.32 35.48
CA ASP A 11 12.57 -4.52 35.37
C ASP A 11 12.13 -4.56 33.91
N ASP A 12 12.31 -5.72 33.24
CA ASP A 12 12.02 -5.87 31.82
C ASP A 12 10.59 -5.37 31.57
N THR A 13 10.48 -4.25 30.83
CA THR A 13 9.16 -3.71 30.49
C THR A 13 8.54 -4.56 29.39
N PHE A 14 7.22 -4.49 29.23
CA PHE A 14 6.53 -5.12 28.09
C PHE A 14 7.20 -4.77 26.75
N VAL A 15 7.69 -3.54 26.59
CA VAL A 15 8.39 -3.08 25.38
C VAL A 15 9.75 -3.76 25.24
N ASP A 16 10.52 -3.93 26.31
CA ASP A 16 11.82 -4.59 26.27
C ASP A 16 11.67 -6.08 25.91
N ASP A 17 10.64 -6.75 26.43
CA ASP A 17 10.31 -8.13 26.09
C ASP A 17 9.80 -8.27 24.64
N TRP A 18 8.89 -7.39 24.22
CA TRP A 18 8.39 -7.34 22.84
C TRP A 18 9.53 -7.13 21.83
N ILE A 19 10.44 -6.18 22.09
CA ILE A 19 11.61 -5.95 21.24
C ILE A 19 12.49 -7.20 21.22
N ARG A 20 12.82 -7.78 22.36
CA ARG A 20 13.68 -8.95 22.41
C ARG A 20 13.10 -10.11 21.61
N THR A 21 11.80 -10.37 21.76
CA THR A 21 11.09 -11.46 21.06
C THR A 21 11.02 -11.23 19.56
N ASN A 22 10.62 -10.02 19.11
CA ASN A 22 10.47 -9.73 17.68
C ASN A 22 11.82 -9.62 16.95
N TYR A 23 12.89 -9.19 17.63
CA TYR A 23 14.22 -9.05 17.03
C TYR A 23 15.16 -10.24 17.34
N ALA A 24 14.67 -11.29 18.01
CA ALA A 24 15.46 -12.49 18.30
C ALA A 24 15.80 -13.32 17.05
N GLY A 25 15.00 -13.19 15.99
CA GLY A 25 15.02 -14.07 14.81
C GLY A 25 14.13 -15.30 14.98
N TYR A 26 13.74 -15.91 13.86
CA TYR A 26 12.90 -17.12 13.87
C TYR A 26 13.61 -18.29 14.53
N GLU A 27 14.93 -18.41 14.38
CA GLU A 27 15.75 -19.52 14.85
C GLU A 27 15.83 -19.62 16.38
N ARG A 28 15.46 -18.55 17.09
CA ARG A 28 15.42 -18.51 18.56
C ARG A 28 14.03 -18.83 19.12
N GLN A 29 13.02 -18.94 18.27
CA GLN A 29 11.66 -19.25 18.68
C GLN A 29 11.56 -20.74 19.05
N ALA A 30 10.75 -21.06 20.06
CA ALA A 30 10.66 -22.42 20.61
C ALA A 30 10.26 -23.44 19.53
N ASP A 31 9.31 -23.08 18.67
CA ASP A 31 8.79 -23.96 17.63
C ASP A 31 9.46 -23.72 16.26
N TRP A 32 10.66 -23.12 16.22
CA TRP A 32 11.47 -22.99 15.00
C TRP A 32 11.66 -24.31 14.24
N PRO A 33 11.97 -25.46 14.89
CA PRO A 33 12.12 -26.72 14.17
C PRO A 33 10.85 -27.11 13.39
N GLN A 34 9.66 -26.80 13.94
CA GLN A 34 8.38 -27.11 13.31
C GLN A 34 8.10 -26.18 12.12
N LEU A 35 8.43 -24.89 12.22
CA LEU A 35 8.35 -23.95 11.09
C LEU A 35 9.32 -24.35 9.98
N ARG A 36 10.55 -24.73 10.33
CA ARG A 36 11.55 -25.18 9.35
C ARG A 36 11.13 -26.48 8.67
N GLU A 37 10.53 -27.41 9.42
CA GLU A 37 9.94 -28.63 8.85
C GLU A 37 8.83 -28.27 7.85
N LEU A 38 7.87 -27.41 8.22
CA LEU A 38 6.84 -26.91 7.30
C LEU A 38 7.44 -26.34 6.01
N MET A 39 8.43 -25.45 6.12
CA MET A 39 9.06 -24.84 4.93
C MET A 39 9.76 -25.90 4.07
N SER A 40 10.43 -26.88 4.66
CA SER A 40 11.09 -27.97 3.93
C SER A 40 10.10 -28.88 3.20
N HIS A 41 8.95 -29.18 3.79
CA HIS A 41 7.91 -29.96 3.14
C HIS A 41 7.24 -29.19 2.00
N VAL A 42 7.06 -27.87 2.15
CA VAL A 42 6.55 -27.01 1.06
C VAL A 42 7.57 -26.88 -0.06
N GLU A 43 8.86 -26.72 0.23
CA GLU A 43 9.95 -26.62 -0.76
C GLU A 43 10.03 -27.86 -1.67
N ALA A 44 9.65 -29.03 -1.14
CA ALA A 44 9.64 -30.29 -1.89
C ALA A 44 8.46 -30.42 -2.88
N LEU A 45 7.49 -29.51 -2.85
CA LEU A 45 6.30 -29.58 -3.70
C LEU A 45 6.60 -29.12 -5.14
N PRO A 46 5.87 -29.62 -6.14
CA PRO A 46 5.86 -29.02 -7.48
C PRO A 46 5.41 -27.55 -7.45
N PRO A 47 5.92 -26.68 -8.34
CA PRO A 47 5.57 -25.26 -8.37
C PRO A 47 4.05 -25.02 -8.29
N GLY A 48 3.65 -24.14 -7.38
CA GLY A 48 2.24 -23.88 -7.13
C GLY A 48 2.02 -22.97 -5.93
N ARG A 49 0.91 -22.25 -5.92
CA ARG A 49 0.57 -21.31 -4.84
C ARG A 49 0.07 -22.07 -3.62
N VAL A 50 0.47 -21.61 -2.44
CA VAL A 50 0.11 -22.20 -1.15
C VAL A 50 -0.91 -21.33 -0.41
N MET A 51 -1.97 -21.97 0.07
CA MET A 51 -2.89 -21.44 1.09
C MET A 51 -2.67 -22.23 2.37
N TRP A 52 -2.75 -21.58 3.53
CA TRP A 52 -2.68 -22.25 4.82
C TRP A 52 -3.86 -21.86 5.70
N GLU A 53 -4.18 -22.74 6.63
CA GLU A 53 -5.09 -22.46 7.72
C GLU A 53 -4.38 -21.61 8.79
N PRO A 54 -4.77 -20.35 9.03
CA PRO A 54 -4.22 -19.55 10.12
C PRO A 54 -4.65 -20.08 11.49
N ASN A 55 -3.76 -19.96 12.48
CA ASN A 55 -4.07 -20.33 13.85
C ASN A 55 -3.25 -19.53 14.87
N LEU A 56 -3.90 -19.07 15.95
CA LEU A 56 -3.24 -18.30 17.01
C LEU A 56 -2.04 -19.02 17.65
N LYS A 57 -2.01 -20.36 17.64
CA LYS A 57 -0.88 -21.14 18.18
C LYS A 57 0.39 -20.97 17.35
N MET A 58 0.31 -20.44 16.14
CA MET A 58 1.46 -20.11 15.30
C MET A 58 2.27 -18.94 15.85
N GLU A 59 1.76 -18.18 16.83
CA GLU A 59 2.53 -17.16 17.57
C GLU A 59 3.79 -17.74 18.22
N SER A 60 3.84 -19.06 18.45
CA SER A 60 5.03 -19.81 18.88
C SER A 60 6.22 -19.71 17.90
N TYR A 61 5.98 -19.30 16.66
CA TYR A 61 7.00 -18.97 15.65
C TYR A 61 7.49 -17.52 15.76
N GLY A 62 7.07 -16.76 16.77
CA GLY A 62 7.32 -15.33 16.93
C GLY A 62 6.27 -14.45 16.24
N THR A 63 5.45 -15.01 15.36
CA THR A 63 4.26 -14.38 14.77
C THR A 63 3.36 -15.43 14.12
N GLU A 64 2.05 -15.25 14.23
CA GLU A 64 1.07 -16.04 13.46
C GLU A 64 1.24 -15.95 11.93
N LEU A 65 1.91 -14.89 11.45
CA LEU A 65 2.10 -14.61 10.03
C LEU A 65 3.38 -15.25 9.46
N ALA A 66 4.13 -16.04 10.23
CA ALA A 66 5.37 -16.66 9.78
C ALA A 66 5.25 -17.44 8.45
N PRO A 67 4.12 -18.14 8.16
CA PRO A 67 3.92 -18.81 6.86
C PRO A 67 3.90 -17.88 5.64
N MET A 68 3.70 -16.55 5.81
CA MET A 68 3.83 -15.56 4.71
C MET A 68 5.22 -15.54 4.06
N LEU A 69 6.22 -16.14 4.72
CA LEU A 69 7.59 -16.22 4.22
C LEU A 69 7.87 -17.47 3.37
N MET A 70 6.86 -18.25 3.00
CA MET A 70 7.00 -19.37 2.05
C MET A 70 7.72 -18.98 0.74
N PRO A 71 7.48 -17.80 0.12
CA PRO A 71 8.24 -17.41 -1.07
C PRO A 71 9.74 -17.29 -0.82
N TYR A 72 10.14 -16.87 0.38
CA TYR A 72 11.54 -16.70 0.76
C TYR A 72 12.20 -18.03 1.16
N TRP A 73 11.54 -18.84 1.99
CA TRP A 73 12.13 -20.05 2.56
C TRP A 73 11.93 -21.31 1.71
N ALA A 74 10.82 -21.39 0.97
CA ALA A 74 10.43 -22.58 0.23
C ALA A 74 10.35 -22.34 -1.29
N GLY A 75 10.45 -21.09 -1.76
CA GLY A 75 10.35 -20.76 -3.19
C GLY A 75 8.93 -20.89 -3.77
N HIS A 76 7.91 -20.98 -2.92
CA HIS A 76 6.51 -21.09 -3.32
C HIS A 76 5.75 -19.77 -3.12
N PRO A 77 4.95 -19.30 -4.10
CA PRO A 77 4.03 -18.21 -3.88
C PRO A 77 3.03 -18.54 -2.77
N SER A 78 2.74 -17.59 -1.90
CA SER A 78 1.75 -17.69 -0.84
C SER A 78 0.51 -16.85 -1.17
N MET A 79 -0.68 -17.25 -0.70
CA MET A 79 -1.90 -16.46 -0.87
C MET A 79 -1.87 -15.11 -0.14
N GLU A 80 -1.14 -15.04 0.97
CA GLU A 80 -0.85 -13.79 1.69
C GLU A 80 0.67 -13.62 1.86
N GLY A 81 1.15 -12.38 1.90
CA GLY A 81 2.56 -12.00 1.96
C GLY A 81 2.73 -10.61 2.59
N LEU A 82 3.94 -10.14 2.90
CA LEU A 82 4.22 -8.97 3.77
C LEU A 82 3.41 -7.68 3.52
N TYR A 83 2.88 -7.45 2.30
CA TYR A 83 2.04 -6.30 1.95
C TYR A 83 0.61 -6.67 1.55
N TYR A 84 0.11 -7.83 2.02
CA TYR A 84 -1.20 -8.33 1.63
C TYR A 84 -2.30 -7.33 1.96
N GLU A 85 -2.20 -6.49 3.00
CA GLU A 85 -3.20 -5.47 3.33
C GLU A 85 -3.39 -4.39 2.24
N SER A 86 -2.38 -4.17 1.40
CA SER A 86 -2.43 -3.21 0.28
C SER A 86 -2.87 -3.85 -1.04
N GLY A 87 -3.11 -5.17 -1.05
CA GLY A 87 -3.54 -5.90 -2.24
C GLY A 87 -5.00 -5.62 -2.61
N PHE A 88 -5.32 -5.60 -3.91
CA PHE A 88 -6.73 -5.58 -4.33
C PHE A 88 -7.45 -6.90 -4.03
N THR A 89 -6.70 -7.99 -3.83
CA THR A 89 -7.23 -9.34 -3.61
C THR A 89 -7.47 -9.68 -2.13
N THR A 90 -7.09 -8.80 -1.22
CA THR A 90 -7.17 -9.00 0.25
C THR A 90 -8.55 -9.36 0.77
N PRO A 91 -9.65 -8.69 0.32
CA PRO A 91 -10.98 -9.08 0.78
C PRO A 91 -11.30 -10.55 0.47
N PHE A 92 -10.89 -11.01 -0.70
CA PHE A 92 -11.19 -12.34 -1.21
C PHE A 92 -10.32 -13.40 -0.55
N HIS A 93 -9.07 -13.08 -0.25
CA HIS A 93 -8.23 -13.91 0.62
C HIS A 93 -8.91 -14.15 1.98
N PHE A 94 -9.37 -13.09 2.65
CA PHE A 94 -10.01 -13.26 3.96
C PHE A 94 -11.36 -13.99 3.90
N LEU A 95 -12.14 -13.79 2.84
CA LEU A 95 -13.35 -14.59 2.61
C LEU A 95 -13.01 -16.07 2.46
N THR A 96 -11.99 -16.42 1.67
CA THR A 96 -11.54 -17.81 1.52
C THR A 96 -10.99 -18.39 2.82
N VAL A 97 -10.15 -17.64 3.55
CA VAL A 97 -9.61 -18.04 4.86
C VAL A 97 -10.72 -18.36 5.84
N ALA A 98 -11.79 -17.54 5.86
CA ALA A 98 -12.91 -17.76 6.76
C ALA A 98 -13.65 -19.08 6.50
N GLU A 99 -13.61 -19.56 5.26
CA GLU A 99 -14.25 -20.81 4.83
C GLU A 99 -13.37 -22.06 5.09
N ILE A 100 -12.05 -21.91 5.20
CA ILE A 100 -11.10 -23.04 5.38
C ILE A 100 -10.53 -23.20 6.79
N ALA A 101 -10.75 -22.23 7.69
CA ALA A 101 -10.12 -22.20 9.02
C ALA A 101 -11.12 -22.33 10.17
N GLU A 102 -10.73 -23.02 11.25
CA GLU A 102 -11.59 -23.14 12.45
C GLU A 102 -11.85 -21.77 13.11
N ARG A 103 -10.83 -20.92 13.19
CA ARG A 103 -10.86 -19.63 13.90
C ARG A 103 -10.12 -18.53 13.13
N PRO A 104 -10.69 -18.05 12.01
CA PRO A 104 -10.12 -16.95 11.23
C PRO A 104 -10.16 -15.62 12.01
N SER A 105 -9.23 -14.71 11.72
CA SER A 105 -9.14 -13.40 12.39
C SER A 105 -10.19 -12.38 11.91
N ASN A 106 -10.64 -12.48 10.65
CA ASN A 106 -11.70 -11.66 10.05
C ASN A 106 -11.53 -10.14 10.26
N PRO A 107 -10.40 -9.52 9.86
CA PRO A 107 -10.06 -8.15 10.25
C PRO A 107 -10.85 -7.05 9.52
N ILE A 108 -11.44 -7.34 8.35
CA ILE A 108 -12.23 -6.36 7.59
C ILE A 108 -13.71 -6.50 7.95
N GLY A 109 -14.20 -5.66 8.87
CA GLY A 109 -15.54 -5.80 9.46
C GLY A 109 -16.74 -5.64 8.52
N THR A 110 -16.54 -5.15 7.29
CA THR A 110 -17.61 -4.98 6.29
C THR A 110 -17.81 -6.20 5.38
N LEU A 111 -16.94 -7.21 5.46
CA LEU A 111 -17.03 -8.39 4.60
C LEU A 111 -18.04 -9.41 5.13
N PRO A 112 -18.78 -10.08 4.24
CA PRO A 112 -19.77 -11.09 4.59
C PRO A 112 -19.08 -12.43 4.89
N TYR A 113 -18.31 -12.50 5.97
CA TYR A 113 -17.62 -13.74 6.36
C TYR A 113 -18.62 -14.87 6.57
N ARG A 114 -18.24 -16.04 6.08
CA ARG A 114 -18.87 -17.31 6.45
C ARG A 114 -17.99 -18.03 7.47
N GLN A 115 -18.61 -18.95 8.19
CA GLN A 115 -17.87 -19.86 9.05
C GLN A 115 -17.23 -20.96 8.18
N PHE A 116 -16.54 -21.89 8.81
CA PHE A 116 -15.92 -23.05 8.19
C PHE A 116 -16.89 -23.79 7.23
N GLU A 117 -16.63 -23.69 5.92
CA GLU A 117 -17.38 -24.26 4.80
C GLU A 117 -16.36 -24.77 3.73
N LEU A 118 -15.65 -25.86 4.05
CA LEU A 118 -14.49 -26.29 3.27
C LEU A 118 -14.75 -26.47 1.76
N ASP A 119 -15.88 -27.05 1.35
CA ASP A 119 -16.18 -27.25 -0.08
C ASP A 119 -16.22 -25.94 -0.87
N ARG A 120 -16.69 -24.88 -0.24
CA ARG A 120 -16.72 -23.53 -0.81
C ARG A 120 -15.33 -22.89 -0.81
N GLY A 121 -14.58 -23.07 0.28
CA GLY A 121 -13.17 -22.68 0.35
C GLY A 121 -12.34 -23.35 -0.74
N ILE A 122 -12.63 -24.61 -1.09
CA ILE A 122 -12.00 -25.32 -2.22
C ILE A 122 -12.35 -24.64 -3.55
N GLU A 123 -13.61 -24.28 -3.82
CA GLU A 123 -14.00 -23.55 -5.04
C GLU A 123 -13.25 -22.21 -5.18
N HIS A 124 -13.07 -21.48 -4.08
CA HIS A 124 -12.30 -20.23 -4.10
C HIS A 124 -10.80 -20.47 -4.26
N MET A 125 -10.24 -21.50 -3.64
CA MET A 125 -8.85 -21.90 -3.84
C MET A 125 -8.59 -22.24 -5.32
N GLU A 126 -9.47 -23.00 -5.96
CA GLU A 126 -9.41 -23.30 -7.39
C GLU A 126 -9.50 -22.03 -8.24
N LEU A 127 -10.45 -21.13 -7.95
CA LEU A 127 -10.59 -19.84 -8.64
C LEU A 127 -9.34 -18.97 -8.51
N LEU A 128 -8.68 -19.00 -7.35
CA LEU A 128 -7.50 -18.21 -7.05
C LEU A 128 -6.18 -18.88 -7.45
N ASP A 129 -6.22 -20.05 -8.08
CA ASP A 129 -5.04 -20.82 -8.48
C ASP A 129 -4.16 -21.28 -7.32
N VAL A 130 -4.78 -21.68 -6.21
CA VAL A 130 -4.10 -22.36 -5.12
C VAL A 130 -3.89 -23.81 -5.51
N SER A 131 -2.65 -24.28 -5.45
CA SER A 131 -2.27 -25.67 -5.74
C SER A 131 -2.17 -26.50 -4.46
N TRP A 132 -1.82 -25.86 -3.34
CA TRP A 132 -1.49 -26.53 -2.09
C TRP A 132 -2.25 -25.90 -0.92
N PHE A 133 -2.98 -26.72 -0.18
CA PHE A 133 -3.66 -26.33 1.04
C PHE A 133 -2.97 -26.97 2.27
N VAL A 134 -2.43 -26.13 3.14
CA VAL A 134 -1.76 -26.54 4.38
C VAL A 134 -2.74 -26.36 5.55
N THR A 135 -3.15 -27.48 6.14
CA THR A 135 -4.04 -27.50 7.31
C THR A 135 -3.26 -27.53 8.61
N TYR A 136 -3.87 -27.06 9.71
CA TYR A 136 -3.27 -27.04 11.04
C TYR A 136 -4.16 -27.68 12.13
N THR A 137 -5.49 -27.49 12.05
CA THR A 137 -6.43 -28.00 13.05
C THR A 137 -6.97 -29.39 12.68
N ASP A 138 -7.41 -30.15 13.70
CA ASP A 138 -8.07 -31.43 13.49
C ASP A 138 -9.37 -31.29 12.68
N LEU A 139 -10.08 -30.16 12.81
CA LEU A 139 -11.29 -29.87 12.06
C LEU A 139 -10.99 -29.78 10.56
N ALA A 140 -10.06 -28.90 10.17
CA ALA A 140 -9.69 -28.71 8.78
C ALA A 140 -9.09 -29.99 8.17
N GLN A 141 -8.21 -30.66 8.90
CA GLN A 141 -7.61 -31.93 8.46
C GLN A 141 -8.67 -33.01 8.23
N LYS A 142 -9.60 -33.22 9.17
CA LYS A 142 -10.63 -34.24 9.04
C LYS A 142 -11.56 -33.95 7.86
N ALA A 143 -11.97 -32.70 7.70
CA ALA A 143 -12.81 -32.29 6.57
C ALA A 143 -12.06 -32.48 5.24
N ALA A 144 -10.79 -32.10 5.17
CA ALA A 144 -9.97 -32.26 3.96
C ALA A 144 -9.76 -33.72 3.56
N LEU A 145 -9.56 -34.62 4.53
CA LEU A 145 -9.46 -36.07 4.28
C LEU A 145 -10.76 -36.70 3.77
N GLN A 146 -11.89 -36.07 4.06
CA GLN A 146 -13.22 -36.56 3.65
C GLN A 146 -13.66 -35.99 2.30
N SER A 147 -13.04 -34.90 1.84
CA SER A 147 -13.38 -34.28 0.56
C SER A 147 -12.75 -35.06 -0.60
N PRO A 148 -13.52 -35.47 -1.62
CA PRO A 148 -12.97 -36.10 -2.82
C PRO A 148 -12.21 -35.11 -3.72
N ARG A 149 -12.29 -33.80 -3.44
CA ARG A 149 -11.65 -32.73 -4.22
C ARG A 149 -10.24 -32.40 -3.72
N LEU A 150 -9.84 -32.96 -2.59
CA LEU A 150 -8.52 -32.79 -2.00
C LEU A 150 -7.85 -34.15 -1.90
N HIS A 151 -6.57 -34.21 -2.27
CA HIS A 151 -5.77 -35.41 -2.07
C HIS A 151 -4.66 -35.12 -1.07
N LEU A 152 -4.50 -36.00 -0.09
CA LEU A 152 -3.43 -35.90 0.90
C LEU A 152 -2.08 -36.12 0.20
N VAL A 153 -1.20 -35.13 0.31
CA VAL A 153 0.17 -35.19 -0.20
C VAL A 153 1.11 -35.64 0.91
N ASP A 154 0.99 -35.03 2.08
CA ASP A 154 1.88 -35.30 3.21
C ASP A 154 1.24 -34.95 4.55
N ARG A 155 1.76 -35.54 5.63
CA ARG A 155 1.39 -35.25 7.01
C ARG A 155 2.61 -35.37 7.92
N PHE A 156 2.88 -34.30 8.66
CA PHE A 156 4.03 -34.19 9.56
C PHE A 156 3.71 -33.22 10.69
N GLY A 157 4.24 -33.48 11.88
CA GLY A 157 3.96 -32.65 13.06
C GLY A 157 2.46 -32.41 13.27
N ARG A 158 2.05 -31.15 13.16
CA ARG A 158 0.64 -30.71 13.25
C ARG A 158 0.01 -30.38 11.90
N TYR A 159 0.75 -30.53 10.81
CA TYR A 159 0.35 -30.13 9.48
C TYR A 159 -0.07 -31.33 8.63
N ALA A 160 -1.00 -31.08 7.72
CA ALA A 160 -1.20 -31.92 6.56
C ALA A 160 -1.31 -31.04 5.32
N ILE A 161 -0.64 -31.46 4.25
CA ILE A 161 -0.64 -30.78 2.96
C ILE A 161 -1.56 -31.55 2.03
N PHE A 162 -2.49 -30.82 1.41
CA PHE A 162 -3.42 -31.35 0.43
C PHE A 162 -3.20 -30.67 -0.90
N GLY A 163 -3.24 -31.43 -1.99
CA GLY A 163 -3.26 -30.87 -3.34
C GLY A 163 -4.68 -30.48 -3.73
N VAL A 164 -4.79 -29.31 -4.37
CA VAL A 164 -6.02 -28.74 -4.92
C VAL A 164 -5.94 -28.78 -6.44
N GLU A 165 -6.97 -29.32 -7.10
CA GLU A 165 -7.01 -29.40 -8.56
C GLU A 165 -7.39 -28.04 -9.17
N THR A 166 -6.39 -27.24 -9.55
CA THR A 166 -6.61 -25.95 -10.24
C THR A 166 -6.43 -26.08 -11.76
N PRO A 167 -7.23 -25.37 -12.58
CA PRO A 167 -7.00 -25.27 -14.03
C PRO A 167 -5.75 -24.46 -14.42
N GLY A 168 -5.01 -23.93 -13.45
CA GLY A 168 -3.78 -23.16 -13.65
C GLY A 168 -3.98 -21.65 -13.67
N GLN A 169 -2.88 -20.92 -13.87
CA GLN A 169 -2.84 -19.46 -13.74
C GLN A 169 -3.48 -18.70 -14.92
N VAL A 170 -3.53 -19.32 -16.11
CA VAL A 170 -4.11 -18.74 -17.32
C VAL A 170 -5.14 -19.70 -17.90
N VAL A 171 -6.41 -19.31 -17.80
CA VAL A 171 -7.55 -20.19 -18.09
C VAL A 171 -8.49 -19.52 -19.06
N ILE A 172 -8.99 -20.27 -20.03
CA ILE A 172 -10.11 -19.84 -20.87
C ILE A 172 -11.40 -20.06 -20.05
N PRO A 173 -12.14 -19.01 -19.68
CA PRO A 173 -13.33 -19.16 -18.85
C PRO A 173 -14.43 -19.93 -19.62
N LYS A 174 -15.29 -20.65 -18.89
CA LYS A 174 -16.37 -21.43 -19.51
C LYS A 174 -17.39 -20.57 -20.25
N TYR A 175 -17.60 -19.35 -19.75
CA TYR A 175 -18.57 -18.40 -20.27
C TYR A 175 -17.92 -17.08 -20.63
N GLU A 176 -18.56 -16.36 -21.56
CA GLU A 176 -18.18 -15.01 -21.97
C GLU A 176 -18.23 -14.05 -20.76
N PRO A 177 -17.18 -13.22 -20.55
CA PRO A 177 -17.18 -12.21 -19.50
C PRO A 177 -18.33 -11.22 -19.63
N VAL A 178 -18.75 -10.68 -18.48
CA VAL A 178 -19.84 -9.71 -18.39
C VAL A 178 -19.31 -8.39 -17.84
N VAL A 179 -19.58 -7.30 -18.54
CA VAL A 179 -19.12 -5.96 -18.15
C VAL A 179 -19.99 -5.41 -17.02
N LEU A 180 -19.38 -5.14 -15.87
CA LEU A 180 -20.05 -4.53 -14.73
C LEU A 180 -20.23 -3.02 -14.94
N THR A 181 -21.43 -2.52 -14.67
CA THR A 181 -21.79 -1.11 -14.79
C THR A 181 -22.58 -0.64 -13.58
N GLY A 182 -22.47 0.63 -13.20
CA GLY A 182 -23.37 1.25 -12.22
C GLY A 182 -23.25 0.79 -10.75
N LYS A 183 -22.27 -0.07 -10.41
CA LYS A 183 -22.01 -0.52 -9.04
C LYS A 183 -20.53 -0.41 -8.66
N PRO A 184 -20.16 -0.01 -7.43
CA PRO A 184 -18.78 0.00 -6.98
C PRO A 184 -18.13 -1.39 -7.11
N TRP A 185 -16.92 -1.43 -7.67
CA TRP A 185 -16.27 -2.69 -8.06
C TRP A 185 -16.15 -3.71 -6.92
N ILE A 186 -15.61 -3.29 -5.76
CA ILE A 186 -15.38 -4.20 -4.62
C ILE A 186 -16.70 -4.73 -4.06
N GLU A 187 -17.71 -3.87 -3.93
CA GLU A 187 -19.04 -4.29 -3.46
C GLU A 187 -19.65 -5.34 -4.39
N ALA A 188 -19.66 -5.07 -5.69
CA ALA A 188 -20.18 -6.01 -6.69
C ALA A 188 -19.42 -7.34 -6.72
N THR A 189 -18.08 -7.28 -6.67
CA THR A 189 -17.26 -8.49 -6.74
C THR A 189 -17.26 -9.31 -5.45
N VAL A 190 -17.49 -8.69 -4.29
CA VAL A 190 -17.75 -9.41 -3.03
C VAL A 190 -19.07 -10.17 -3.09
N GLU A 191 -20.13 -9.57 -3.64
CA GLU A 191 -21.41 -10.25 -3.87
C GLU A 191 -21.27 -11.41 -4.86
N TRP A 192 -20.57 -11.18 -5.97
CA TRP A 192 -20.27 -12.22 -6.96
C TRP A 192 -19.46 -13.38 -6.34
N PHE A 193 -18.40 -13.07 -5.58
CA PHE A 193 -17.56 -14.08 -4.90
C PHE A 193 -18.35 -14.85 -3.84
N SER A 194 -19.39 -14.22 -3.28
CA SER A 194 -20.32 -14.83 -2.34
C SER A 194 -21.29 -15.82 -3.00
N ASN A 195 -21.43 -15.82 -4.32
CA ASN A 195 -22.36 -16.67 -5.06
C ASN A 195 -21.64 -17.79 -5.86
N PRO A 196 -21.63 -19.05 -5.38
CA PRO A 196 -20.97 -20.18 -6.06
C PRO A 196 -21.43 -20.38 -7.50
N HIS A 197 -22.71 -20.07 -7.78
CA HIS A 197 -23.28 -20.29 -9.09
C HIS A 197 -22.55 -19.46 -10.14
N ASP A 198 -22.21 -18.20 -9.88
CA ASP A 198 -21.71 -17.30 -10.91
C ASP A 198 -20.17 -17.22 -10.99
N LEU A 199 -19.44 -18.00 -10.17
CA LEU A 199 -17.97 -17.98 -10.13
C LEU A 199 -17.30 -18.35 -11.46
N ASP A 200 -18.00 -19.08 -12.33
CA ASP A 200 -17.53 -19.48 -13.66
C ASP A 200 -17.77 -18.43 -14.76
N VAL A 201 -18.42 -17.30 -14.43
CA VAL A 201 -18.63 -16.14 -15.31
C VAL A 201 -17.81 -14.94 -14.79
N PRO A 202 -16.71 -14.55 -15.48
CA PRO A 202 -15.92 -13.40 -15.05
C PRO A 202 -16.72 -12.10 -15.19
N LEU A 203 -16.78 -11.30 -14.12
CA LEU A 203 -17.15 -9.89 -14.24
C LEU A 203 -15.92 -9.09 -14.64
N VAL A 204 -16.08 -8.15 -15.56
CA VAL A 204 -14.98 -7.28 -16.04
C VAL A 204 -15.36 -5.80 -15.95
N ALA A 205 -14.37 -4.94 -15.70
CA ALA A 205 -14.60 -3.50 -15.58
C ALA A 205 -14.81 -2.82 -16.94
N ASP A 206 -14.27 -3.42 -18.00
CA ASP A 206 -14.39 -2.97 -19.37
C ASP A 206 -14.15 -4.15 -20.32
N GLY A 207 -14.48 -3.98 -21.59
CA GLY A 207 -14.30 -5.02 -22.61
C GLY A 207 -15.04 -4.69 -23.91
N PRO A 208 -15.01 -5.62 -24.89
CA PRO A 208 -15.69 -5.48 -26.17
C PRO A 208 -17.15 -4.99 -26.08
N ALA A 209 -17.56 -4.21 -27.08
CA ALA A 209 -18.94 -3.73 -27.21
C ALA A 209 -19.96 -4.87 -27.28
N THR A 210 -19.55 -6.05 -27.73
CA THR A 210 -20.38 -7.25 -27.91
C THR A 210 -20.69 -8.00 -26.60
N TRP A 211 -19.90 -7.80 -25.54
CA TRP A 211 -20.14 -8.46 -24.26
C TRP A 211 -21.38 -7.91 -23.56
N ALA A 212 -22.07 -8.77 -22.80
CA ALA A 212 -23.21 -8.37 -22.00
C ALA A 212 -22.79 -7.34 -20.95
N ARG A 213 -23.70 -6.41 -20.62
CA ARG A 213 -23.52 -5.39 -19.59
C ARG A 213 -24.59 -5.57 -18.53
N THR A 214 -24.19 -5.50 -17.26
CA THR A 214 -25.12 -5.64 -16.12
C THR A 214 -24.74 -4.68 -14.99
N SER A 215 -25.72 -4.31 -14.18
CA SER A 215 -25.50 -3.71 -12.85
C SER A 215 -25.71 -4.68 -11.70
N ASP A 216 -26.31 -5.84 -11.99
CA ASP A 216 -26.50 -6.94 -11.04
C ASP A 216 -25.29 -7.90 -11.16
N PRO A 217 -24.46 -8.04 -10.11
CA PRO A 217 -23.33 -8.96 -10.10
C PRO A 217 -23.74 -10.43 -9.89
N THR A 218 -25.04 -10.70 -9.76
CA THR A 218 -25.60 -12.04 -9.60
C THR A 218 -26.48 -12.42 -10.79
N ASN A 219 -26.75 -13.71 -10.95
CA ASN A 219 -27.58 -14.28 -12.04
C ASN A 219 -27.05 -13.90 -13.43
N LEU A 220 -25.73 -14.06 -13.61
CA LEU A 220 -25.05 -13.58 -14.80
C LEU A 220 -25.45 -14.37 -16.07
N PRO A 221 -25.50 -13.71 -17.25
CA PRO A 221 -25.79 -14.39 -18.51
C PRO A 221 -24.68 -15.39 -18.85
N ARG A 222 -25.06 -16.66 -18.98
CA ARG A 222 -24.15 -17.78 -19.25
C ARG A 222 -24.05 -18.09 -20.75
N LYS A 223 -23.38 -17.21 -21.50
CA LYS A 223 -23.09 -17.44 -22.91
C LYS A 223 -21.78 -18.22 -23.05
N SER A 224 -21.84 -19.43 -23.59
CA SER A 224 -20.63 -20.26 -23.78
C SER A 224 -19.70 -19.64 -24.83
N LEU A 225 -18.39 -19.78 -24.65
CA LEU A 225 -17.40 -19.41 -25.67
C LEU A 225 -17.50 -20.32 -26.89
N ALA A 226 -17.09 -19.80 -28.05
CA ALA A 226 -17.30 -20.46 -29.33
C ALA A 226 -16.25 -21.53 -29.64
N ALA A 227 -15.01 -21.37 -29.18
CA ALA A 227 -13.91 -22.29 -29.39
C ALA A 227 -13.52 -23.02 -28.09
N GLY A 228 -13.13 -24.28 -28.26
CA GLY A 228 -12.54 -25.11 -27.21
C GLY A 228 -11.03 -25.11 -27.30
N GLY A 229 -10.42 -23.94 -27.53
CA GLY A 229 -8.98 -23.81 -27.64
C GLY A 229 -8.27 -24.09 -26.32
N ARG A 230 -6.94 -24.11 -26.35
CA ARG A 230 -6.06 -24.44 -25.23
C ARG A 230 -5.03 -23.33 -25.03
N SER A 231 -4.89 -22.90 -23.79
CA SER A 231 -3.70 -22.19 -23.33
C SER A 231 -2.64 -23.19 -22.88
N VAL A 232 -1.39 -22.94 -23.29
CA VAL A 232 -0.21 -23.60 -22.71
C VAL A 232 0.07 -22.95 -21.35
N PRO A 233 0.60 -23.70 -20.36
CA PRO A 233 1.01 -23.13 -19.08
C PRO A 233 1.86 -21.88 -19.26
N ALA A 234 1.59 -20.86 -18.44
CA ALA A 234 2.28 -19.58 -18.49
C ALA A 234 3.62 -19.66 -17.75
N ASP A 235 4.65 -19.03 -18.32
CA ASP A 235 5.83 -18.66 -17.54
C ASP A 235 5.47 -17.42 -16.73
N VAL A 236 5.50 -17.53 -15.41
CA VAL A 236 5.13 -16.45 -14.50
C VAL A 236 6.30 -16.07 -13.60
N PHE A 237 6.62 -14.79 -13.66
CA PHE A 237 7.61 -14.09 -12.86
C PHE A 237 6.92 -12.95 -12.11
N ASP A 238 7.63 -12.32 -11.18
CA ASP A 238 7.09 -11.22 -10.37
C ASP A 238 6.58 -10.03 -11.21
N ASP A 239 7.25 -9.74 -12.33
CA ASP A 239 6.96 -8.60 -13.20
C ASP A 239 6.53 -9.00 -14.63
N GLN A 240 6.40 -10.30 -14.91
CA GLN A 240 6.08 -10.79 -16.24
C GLN A 240 5.22 -12.06 -16.21
N ILE A 241 4.23 -12.12 -17.10
CA ILE A 241 3.45 -13.33 -17.38
C ILE A 241 3.49 -13.54 -18.89
N SER A 242 3.95 -14.70 -19.36
CA SER A 242 3.92 -15.04 -20.78
C SER A 242 3.29 -16.39 -21.02
N PHE A 243 2.43 -16.48 -22.02
CA PHE A 243 1.77 -17.74 -22.38
C PHE A 243 1.53 -17.83 -23.89
N ARG A 244 1.31 -19.06 -24.35
CA ARG A 244 0.93 -19.34 -25.74
C ARG A 244 -0.48 -19.91 -25.78
N THR A 245 -1.23 -19.58 -26.82
CA THR A 245 -2.63 -20.01 -26.98
C THR A 245 -3.00 -20.14 -28.45
N ASP A 246 -3.89 -21.07 -28.75
CA ASP A 246 -4.56 -21.18 -30.05
C ASP A 246 -5.97 -20.56 -30.06
N ALA A 247 -6.51 -20.20 -28.88
CA ALA A 247 -7.79 -19.51 -28.69
C ALA A 247 -7.67 -18.00 -28.93
N ILE A 248 -7.20 -17.62 -30.13
CA ILE A 248 -7.08 -16.21 -30.54
C ILE A 248 -8.49 -15.60 -30.65
N GLY A 249 -8.66 -14.42 -30.06
CA GLY A 249 -9.94 -13.70 -30.00
C GLY A 249 -10.83 -14.11 -28.82
N GLU A 250 -10.45 -15.11 -28.03
CA GLU A 250 -11.21 -15.54 -26.85
C GLU A 250 -10.65 -14.99 -25.54
N PRO A 251 -11.50 -14.67 -24.55
CA PRO A 251 -11.02 -14.18 -23.26
C PRO A 251 -10.16 -15.23 -22.55
N HIS A 252 -9.09 -14.77 -21.93
CA HIS A 252 -8.24 -15.56 -21.03
C HIS A 252 -8.21 -14.88 -19.67
N TRP A 253 -8.61 -15.62 -18.64
CA TRP A 253 -8.59 -15.20 -17.25
C TRP A 253 -7.20 -15.48 -16.66
N ILE A 254 -6.51 -14.41 -16.28
CA ILE A 254 -5.19 -14.43 -15.66
C ILE A 254 -5.40 -14.32 -14.16
N LYS A 255 -5.12 -15.40 -13.42
CA LYS A 255 -5.30 -15.51 -11.97
C LYS A 255 -4.17 -14.85 -11.16
N THR A 256 -3.79 -13.66 -11.61
CA THR A 256 -2.87 -12.73 -10.94
C THR A 256 -3.60 -11.43 -10.69
N SER A 257 -3.35 -10.80 -9.53
CA SER A 257 -4.00 -9.56 -9.13
C SER A 257 -3.78 -8.45 -10.18
N TYR A 258 -4.87 -7.77 -10.52
CA TYR A 258 -4.86 -6.61 -11.39
C TYR A 258 -4.23 -5.40 -10.70
N PHE A 259 -3.38 -4.72 -11.45
CA PHE A 259 -2.88 -3.39 -11.16
C PHE A 259 -2.82 -2.60 -12.48
N PRO A 260 -3.04 -1.27 -12.47
CA PRO A 260 -2.95 -0.44 -13.67
C PRO A 260 -1.60 -0.48 -14.39
N ASN A 261 -0.56 -0.92 -13.67
CA ASN A 261 0.82 -1.08 -14.11
C ASN A 261 1.01 -2.21 -15.13
N TRP A 262 0.12 -3.21 -15.17
CA TRP A 262 0.20 -4.28 -16.16
C TRP A 262 -0.05 -3.73 -17.57
N LYS A 263 0.87 -4.05 -18.49
CA LYS A 263 0.77 -3.79 -19.94
C LYS A 263 0.82 -5.10 -20.69
N THR A 264 0.05 -5.18 -21.76
CA THR A 264 -0.08 -6.42 -22.53
C THR A 264 0.39 -6.22 -23.97
N GLU A 265 1.18 -7.17 -24.45
CA GLU A 265 1.60 -7.33 -25.84
C GLU A 265 0.93 -8.59 -26.41
N GLY A 266 0.46 -8.54 -27.66
CA GLY A 266 -0.18 -9.68 -28.32
C GLY A 266 -1.63 -9.96 -27.88
N ALA A 267 -2.25 -9.07 -27.10
CA ALA A 267 -3.65 -9.16 -26.68
C ALA A 267 -4.28 -7.79 -26.38
N LEU A 268 -5.60 -7.70 -26.39
CA LEU A 268 -6.35 -6.57 -25.83
C LEU A 268 -6.46 -6.71 -24.31
N GLY A 269 -6.43 -5.57 -23.61
CA GLY A 269 -6.46 -5.51 -22.14
C GLY A 269 -5.11 -5.08 -21.54
N PRO A 270 -4.83 -5.44 -20.27
CA PRO A 270 -5.63 -6.29 -19.40
C PRO A 270 -6.83 -5.54 -18.83
N PHE A 271 -8.00 -6.17 -18.88
CA PHE A 271 -9.21 -5.69 -18.23
C PHE A 271 -9.21 -6.17 -16.78
N ARG A 272 -9.53 -5.29 -15.83
CA ARG A 272 -9.77 -5.70 -14.44
C ARG A 272 -10.94 -6.67 -14.42
N ALA A 273 -10.73 -7.85 -13.85
CA ALA A 273 -11.69 -8.94 -13.79
C ALA A 273 -11.96 -9.36 -12.34
N SER A 274 -13.09 -10.02 -12.10
CA SER A 274 -13.43 -10.51 -10.78
C SER A 274 -12.44 -11.59 -10.29
N PRO A 275 -12.31 -11.76 -8.97
CA PRO A 275 -12.67 -10.75 -7.98
C PRO A 275 -11.83 -9.47 -8.14
N THR A 276 -10.52 -9.61 -8.40
CA THR A 276 -9.59 -8.52 -8.75
C THR A 276 -8.44 -9.03 -9.61
N LEU A 277 -8.74 -9.99 -10.48
CA LEU A 277 -7.82 -10.63 -11.42
C LEU A 277 -7.80 -9.88 -12.75
N MET A 278 -7.28 -10.48 -13.82
CA MET A 278 -7.25 -9.86 -15.14
C MET A 278 -7.89 -10.74 -16.21
N VAL A 279 -8.51 -10.11 -17.20
CA VAL A 279 -8.88 -10.76 -18.46
C VAL A 279 -8.14 -10.10 -19.61
N VAL A 280 -7.57 -10.90 -20.51
CA VAL A 280 -6.99 -10.45 -21.78
C VAL A 280 -7.67 -11.16 -22.94
N ILE A 281 -7.65 -10.56 -24.13
CA ILE A 281 -8.18 -11.18 -25.35
C ILE A 281 -7.03 -11.28 -26.36
N PRO A 282 -6.41 -12.46 -26.55
CA PRO A 282 -5.28 -12.64 -27.45
C PRO A 282 -5.61 -12.19 -28.87
N THR A 283 -4.72 -11.40 -29.46
CA THR A 283 -4.71 -11.05 -30.89
C THR A 283 -3.62 -11.79 -31.65
N GLN A 284 -2.70 -12.42 -30.91
CA GLN A 284 -1.60 -13.25 -31.41
C GLN A 284 -1.50 -14.54 -30.57
N SER A 285 -0.79 -15.55 -31.09
CA SER A 285 -0.60 -16.83 -30.40
C SER A 285 0.35 -16.75 -29.20
N GLU A 286 1.12 -15.67 -29.07
CA GLU A 286 2.03 -15.41 -27.97
C GLU A 286 1.60 -14.11 -27.29
N VAL A 287 1.33 -14.20 -25.99
CA VAL A 287 0.86 -13.07 -25.19
C VAL A 287 1.84 -12.84 -24.06
N ARG A 288 2.19 -11.57 -23.83
CA ARG A 288 3.09 -11.17 -22.74
C ARG A 288 2.47 -10.03 -21.96
N LEU A 289 2.33 -10.19 -20.65
CA LEU A 289 1.99 -9.13 -19.72
C LEU A 289 3.26 -8.72 -18.99
N ARG A 290 3.52 -7.42 -18.89
CA ARG A 290 4.67 -6.84 -18.17
C ARG A 290 4.18 -5.84 -17.15
N PHE A 291 4.75 -5.88 -15.95
CA PHE A 291 4.49 -4.91 -14.91
C PHE A 291 5.44 -3.72 -15.07
N GLU A 292 4.89 -2.56 -15.44
CA GLU A 292 5.68 -1.36 -15.68
C GLU A 292 5.57 -0.36 -14.53
N ARG A 293 6.65 0.38 -14.27
CA ARG A 293 6.64 1.48 -13.29
C ARG A 293 5.89 2.69 -13.85
N THR A 294 5.08 3.29 -13.01
CA THR A 294 4.45 4.59 -13.25
C THR A 294 5.43 5.75 -13.08
N TRP A 295 5.06 6.94 -13.57
CA TRP A 295 5.85 8.16 -13.38
C TRP A 295 6.03 8.51 -11.88
N ALA A 296 5.05 8.16 -11.03
CA ALA A 296 5.10 8.44 -9.60
C ALA A 296 6.18 7.59 -8.92
N GLU A 297 6.31 6.32 -9.32
CA GLU A 297 7.38 5.44 -8.85
C GLU A 297 8.76 5.91 -9.34
N TRP A 298 8.86 6.34 -10.60
CA TRP A 298 10.10 6.95 -11.13
C TRP A 298 10.49 8.21 -10.37
N LEU A 299 9.54 9.10 -10.07
CA LEU A 299 9.78 10.29 -9.26
C LEU A 299 10.20 9.92 -7.83
N GLY A 300 9.53 8.93 -7.21
CA GLY A 300 9.89 8.42 -5.90
C GLY A 300 11.33 7.92 -5.85
N LEU A 301 11.74 7.10 -6.83
CA LEU A 301 13.12 6.63 -6.97
C LEU A 301 14.09 7.80 -7.14
N ALA A 302 13.79 8.78 -7.99
CA ALA A 302 14.62 9.96 -8.18
C ALA A 302 14.80 10.75 -6.87
N LEU A 303 13.74 10.92 -6.08
CA LEU A 303 13.78 11.57 -4.77
C LEU A 303 14.60 10.76 -3.76
N THR A 304 14.43 9.43 -3.72
CA THR A 304 15.24 8.54 -2.86
C THR A 304 16.72 8.62 -3.19
N PHE A 305 17.10 8.52 -4.48
CA PHE A 305 18.49 8.67 -4.90
C PHE A 305 19.03 10.08 -4.61
N SER A 306 18.22 11.12 -4.75
CA SER A 306 18.59 12.48 -4.38
C SER A 306 18.85 12.60 -2.87
N ALA A 307 18.00 12.02 -2.03
CA ALA A 307 18.15 12.00 -0.57
C ALA A 307 19.40 11.21 -0.14
N LEU A 308 19.62 10.02 -0.72
CA LEU A 308 20.83 9.23 -0.48
C LEU A 308 22.09 9.98 -0.91
N SER A 309 22.04 10.66 -2.06
CA SER A 309 23.16 11.48 -2.55
C SER A 309 23.48 12.63 -1.59
N LEU A 310 22.47 13.31 -1.04
CA LEU A 310 22.65 14.33 -0.01
C LEU A 310 23.27 13.78 1.29
N LEU A 311 22.93 12.54 1.66
CA LEU A 311 23.50 11.87 2.83
C LEU A 311 24.98 11.48 2.64
N VAL A 312 25.39 11.13 1.42
CA VAL A 312 26.76 10.69 1.09
C VAL A 312 27.66 11.88 0.72
N MET A 313 27.11 12.99 0.24
CA MET A 313 27.87 14.20 -0.10
C MET A 313 28.61 14.76 1.14
N PRO A 314 29.96 14.80 1.16
CA PRO A 314 30.73 15.15 2.35
C PRO A 314 30.42 16.55 2.91
N ARG A 315 30.07 17.51 2.04
CA ARG A 315 29.65 18.86 2.44
C ARG A 315 28.26 18.87 3.08
N ALA A 316 27.28 18.20 2.48
CA ALA A 316 25.92 18.10 3.00
C ALA A 316 25.86 17.26 4.29
N ARG A 317 26.64 16.18 4.38
CA ARG A 317 26.80 15.37 5.60
C ARG A 317 27.45 16.16 6.72
N ARG A 318 28.47 16.98 6.41
CA ARG A 318 29.09 17.88 7.39
C ARG A 318 28.10 18.95 7.85
N GLU A 319 27.35 19.57 6.94
CA GLU A 319 26.32 20.57 7.29
C GLU A 319 25.12 19.99 8.06
N LEU A 320 24.65 18.77 7.76
CA LEU A 320 23.59 18.07 8.49
C LEU A 320 24.05 17.56 9.87
N MET A 321 25.31 17.13 9.99
CA MET A 321 25.90 16.72 11.28
C MET A 321 26.30 17.94 12.14
N THR A 322 26.67 19.07 11.53
CA THR A 322 26.91 20.34 12.23
C THR A 322 25.64 21.16 12.44
N ALA A 323 24.54 20.82 11.75
CA ALA A 323 23.18 21.23 12.13
C ALA A 323 22.78 20.43 13.36
N GLY A 324 23.51 20.67 14.46
CA GLY A 324 23.38 19.95 15.70
C GLY A 324 21.93 19.92 16.15
N TRP A 325 21.46 18.71 16.46
CA TRP A 325 20.49 18.51 17.53
C TRP A 325 21.20 18.63 18.88
N ASP A 326 22.12 19.58 19.00
CA ASP A 326 22.60 20.01 20.29
C ASP A 326 21.44 20.78 20.90
N VAL A 327 20.82 20.18 21.91
CA VAL A 327 20.08 20.92 22.92
C VAL A 327 21.11 21.85 23.58
N VAL A 328 21.40 22.97 22.93
CA VAL A 328 22.18 24.05 23.51
C VAL A 328 21.29 24.65 24.59
N VAL A 329 21.55 24.25 25.83
CA VAL A 329 21.17 25.06 26.99
C VAL A 329 21.82 26.42 26.76
N PRO A 330 21.07 27.53 26.69
CA PRO A 330 21.67 28.82 26.38
C PRO A 330 22.62 29.20 27.52
N VAL A 331 23.92 29.25 27.24
CA VAL A 331 24.85 30.04 28.05
C VAL A 331 24.64 31.50 27.61
N PRO A 332 24.27 32.42 28.51
CA PRO A 332 24.11 33.81 28.14
C PRO A 332 25.45 34.40 27.71
N GLY A 333 25.55 34.87 26.45
CA GLY A 333 26.68 35.69 25.98
C GLY A 333 27.37 35.25 24.68
N GLY A 334 27.03 34.10 24.07
CA GLY A 334 27.59 33.69 22.78
C GLY A 334 26.76 34.17 21.60
N VAL A 335 27.36 34.93 20.67
CA VAL A 335 26.71 35.32 19.39
C VAL A 335 26.53 34.04 18.55
N PRO A 336 25.30 33.64 18.18
CA PRO A 336 25.09 32.44 17.36
C PRO A 336 25.72 32.61 15.98
N ALA A 337 26.42 31.58 15.50
CA ALA A 337 26.94 31.57 14.14
C ALA A 337 25.78 31.71 13.14
N GLU A 338 25.86 32.70 12.24
CA GLU A 338 24.83 32.92 11.22
C GLU A 338 24.68 31.70 10.32
N ARG A 339 23.46 31.16 10.23
CA ARG A 339 23.16 30.06 9.31
C ARG A 339 23.26 30.54 7.87
N GLY A 340 24.00 29.80 7.03
CA GLY A 340 24.07 30.03 5.60
C GLY A 340 22.70 30.00 4.91
N TRP A 341 22.59 30.66 3.75
CA TRP A 341 21.33 30.77 3.01
C TRP A 341 20.72 29.41 2.64
N LEU A 342 21.55 28.45 2.21
CA LEU A 342 21.10 27.09 1.86
C LEU A 342 20.48 26.35 3.05
N ALA A 343 21.09 26.46 4.24
CA ALA A 343 20.58 25.84 5.44
C ALA A 343 19.21 26.41 5.85
N ARG A 344 19.02 27.73 5.71
CA ARG A 344 17.74 28.40 6.01
C ARG A 344 16.63 28.02 5.03
N VAL A 345 16.92 28.00 3.73
CA VAL A 345 15.97 27.55 2.71
C VAL A 345 15.59 26.08 2.93
N SER A 346 16.57 25.23 3.26
CA SER A 346 16.33 23.80 3.53
C SER A 346 15.46 23.59 4.77
N LEU A 347 15.75 24.29 5.87
CA LEU A 347 14.92 24.27 7.08
C LEU A 347 13.49 24.78 6.82
N PHE A 348 13.34 25.84 6.03
CA PHE A 348 12.03 26.32 5.62
C PHE A 348 11.24 25.25 4.85
N GLY A 349 11.92 24.48 3.99
CA GLY A 349 11.35 23.35 3.27
C GLY A 349 10.90 22.23 4.20
N VAL A 350 11.78 21.80 5.11
CA VAL A 350 11.48 20.76 6.11
C VAL A 350 10.30 21.15 6.99
N VAL A 351 10.27 22.38 7.50
CA VAL A 351 9.15 22.89 8.30
C VAL A 351 7.86 22.90 7.48
N SER A 352 7.92 23.33 6.22
CA SER A 352 6.74 23.33 5.34
C SER A 352 6.17 21.92 5.18
N VAL A 353 7.01 20.94 4.83
CA VAL A 353 6.60 19.53 4.67
C VAL A 353 6.03 18.96 5.96
N ALA A 354 6.71 19.17 7.10
CA ALA A 354 6.26 18.68 8.40
C ALA A 354 4.89 19.24 8.80
N THR A 355 4.65 20.54 8.55
CA THR A 355 3.38 21.18 8.90
C THR A 355 2.23 20.74 8.00
N THR A 356 2.51 20.46 6.72
CA THR A 356 1.53 19.83 5.82
C THR A 356 1.22 18.40 6.25
N ALA A 357 2.23 17.60 6.60
CA ALA A 357 1.99 16.25 7.10
C ALA A 357 1.15 16.25 8.39
N LEU A 358 1.41 17.20 9.30
CA LEU A 358 0.61 17.40 10.51
C LEU A 358 -0.85 17.73 10.19
N ASP A 359 -1.10 18.64 9.25
CA ASP A 359 -2.45 18.99 8.81
C ASP A 359 -3.21 17.75 8.30
N PHE A 360 -2.60 16.98 7.38
CA PHE A 360 -3.20 15.76 6.85
C PHE A 360 -3.44 14.70 7.94
N ALA A 361 -2.48 14.47 8.84
CA ALA A 361 -2.65 13.51 9.92
C ALA A 361 -3.79 13.90 10.86
N LEU A 362 -3.83 15.17 11.28
CA LEU A 362 -4.87 15.68 12.17
C LEU A 362 -6.25 15.67 11.51
N PHE A 363 -6.34 16.04 10.23
CA PHE A 363 -7.58 15.96 9.46
C PHE A 363 -8.13 14.53 9.43
N ASN A 364 -7.28 13.54 9.09
CA ASN A 364 -7.71 12.15 8.99
C ASN A 364 -8.13 11.60 10.36
N VAL A 365 -7.44 11.95 11.44
CA VAL A 365 -7.84 11.55 12.80
C VAL A 365 -9.19 12.15 13.19
N LEU A 366 -9.43 13.44 12.91
CA LEU A 366 -10.69 14.11 13.23
C LEU A 366 -11.89 13.56 12.44
N VAL A 367 -11.67 13.19 11.17
CA VAL A 367 -12.72 12.62 10.31
C VAL A 367 -12.98 11.15 10.65
N SER A 368 -11.93 10.34 10.79
CA SER A 368 -12.06 8.90 11.12
C SER A 368 -12.57 8.65 12.55
N GLY A 369 -12.30 9.57 13.49
CA GLY A 369 -12.79 9.50 14.86
C GLY A 369 -14.28 9.82 15.03
N GLY A 370 -14.99 10.20 13.96
CA GLY A 370 -16.45 10.42 13.96
C GLY A 370 -16.95 11.64 14.75
N SER A 371 -16.05 12.41 15.39
CA SER A 371 -16.39 13.52 16.29
C SER A 371 -16.66 14.85 15.58
N THR A 372 -16.32 14.98 14.29
CA THR A 372 -16.27 16.29 13.63
C THR A 372 -16.51 16.18 12.12
N GLY A 373 -17.42 16.98 11.56
CA GLY A 373 -17.69 16.98 10.12
C GLY A 373 -16.49 17.47 9.29
N PRO A 374 -16.34 17.07 8.01
CA PRO A 374 -15.13 17.32 7.21
C PRO A 374 -14.73 18.79 7.09
N VAL A 375 -15.72 19.70 6.99
CA VAL A 375 -15.45 21.15 6.90
C VAL A 375 -14.82 21.66 8.19
N LEU A 376 -15.38 21.30 9.34
CA LEU A 376 -14.85 21.73 10.64
C LEU A 376 -13.51 21.05 10.95
N ALA A 377 -13.35 19.77 10.59
CA ALA A 377 -12.07 19.06 10.69
C ALA A 377 -10.96 19.77 9.90
N ASN A 378 -11.24 20.17 8.65
CA ASN A 378 -10.28 20.90 7.82
C ASN A 378 -9.95 22.29 8.39
N VAL A 379 -10.92 23.02 8.92
CA VAL A 379 -10.66 24.33 9.56
C VAL A 379 -9.74 24.17 10.77
N VAL A 380 -9.97 23.15 11.59
CA VAL A 380 -9.15 22.87 12.80
C VAL A 380 -7.75 22.41 12.40
N SER A 381 -7.63 21.43 11.50
CA SER A 381 -6.34 20.87 11.08
C SER A 381 -5.47 21.91 10.38
N TYR A 382 -6.05 22.68 9.46
CA TYR A 382 -5.36 23.73 8.73
C TYR A 382 -4.86 24.82 9.68
N SER A 383 -5.71 25.23 10.64
CA SER A 383 -5.34 26.23 11.66
C SER A 383 -4.19 25.75 12.56
N ALA A 384 -4.19 24.46 12.94
CA ALA A 384 -3.09 23.84 13.68
C ALA A 384 -1.79 23.81 12.85
N GLY A 385 -1.88 23.45 11.57
CA GLY A 385 -0.75 23.50 10.63
C GLY A 385 -0.16 24.89 10.45
N VAL A 386 -1.01 25.92 10.31
CA VAL A 386 -0.60 27.34 10.23
C VAL A 386 0.13 27.79 11.50
N LEU A 387 -0.39 27.44 12.69
CA LEU A 387 0.23 27.78 13.97
C LEU A 387 1.56 27.04 14.17
N ALA A 388 1.61 25.75 13.82
CA ALA A 388 2.86 24.98 13.83
C ALA A 388 3.89 25.58 12.87
N SER A 389 3.48 25.99 11.67
CA SER A 389 4.35 26.66 10.71
C SER A 389 4.89 27.99 11.24
N TYR A 390 4.06 28.79 11.91
CA TYR A 390 4.52 30.05 12.53
C TYR A 390 5.55 29.77 13.64
N THR A 391 5.25 28.85 14.55
CA THR A 391 6.12 28.57 15.71
C THR A 391 7.44 27.91 15.31
N LEU A 392 7.40 26.93 14.41
CA LEU A 392 8.59 26.22 13.94
C LEU A 392 9.48 27.13 13.08
N ASN A 393 8.91 27.97 12.22
CA ASN A 393 9.73 28.90 11.44
C ASN A 393 10.37 29.98 12.33
N LYS A 394 9.65 30.50 13.33
CA LYS A 394 10.21 31.43 14.30
C LYS A 394 11.34 30.79 15.12
N ARG A 395 11.14 29.57 15.61
CA ARG A 395 12.07 28.88 16.51
C ARG A 395 13.30 28.33 15.78
N TYR A 396 13.11 27.81 14.57
CA TYR A 396 14.15 27.11 13.84
C TYR A 396 14.60 27.90 12.61
N THR A 397 13.75 28.11 11.61
CA THR A 397 14.17 28.67 10.31
C THR A 397 14.75 30.08 10.41
N PHE A 398 14.09 30.96 11.17
CA PHE A 398 14.44 32.38 11.35
C PHE A 398 14.76 32.69 12.81
N ALA A 399 15.40 31.74 13.51
CA ALA A 399 15.79 31.89 14.90
C ALA A 399 16.59 33.19 15.12
N GLY A 400 16.19 33.99 16.11
CA GLY A 400 16.79 35.28 16.42
C GLY A 400 16.20 36.48 15.65
N GLY A 401 15.35 36.24 14.65
CA GLY A 401 14.54 37.27 14.00
C GLY A 401 13.12 37.35 14.56
N GLY A 402 12.43 38.45 14.31
CA GLY A 402 11.07 38.66 14.81
C GLY A 402 10.73 40.11 15.05
N ARG A 403 9.52 40.36 15.56
CA ARG A 403 9.07 41.70 15.97
C ARG A 403 8.74 41.71 17.46
N ASP A 404 8.88 42.87 18.09
CA ASP A 404 8.55 43.07 19.51
C ASP A 404 7.07 42.79 19.79
N ARG A 405 6.19 43.14 18.84
CA ARG A 405 4.75 42.91 18.94
C ARG A 405 4.36 41.63 18.20
N VAL A 406 4.03 40.60 18.97
CA VAL A 406 3.57 39.29 18.45
C VAL A 406 2.36 39.44 17.52
N SER A 407 1.43 40.37 17.79
CA SER A 407 0.27 40.61 16.94
C SER A 407 0.62 41.14 15.55
N GLN A 408 1.64 41.99 15.44
CA GLN A 408 2.12 42.48 14.14
C GLN A 408 2.84 41.37 13.37
N GLU A 409 3.64 40.58 14.07
CA GLU A 409 4.34 39.43 13.49
C GLU A 409 3.35 38.40 12.92
N LEU A 410 2.36 37.99 13.72
CA LEU A 410 1.29 37.08 13.30
C LEU A 410 0.44 37.68 12.17
N GLY A 411 0.07 38.95 12.27
CA GLY A 411 -0.71 39.61 11.22
C GLY A 411 0.01 39.61 9.87
N MET A 412 1.31 39.86 9.86
CA MET A 412 2.11 39.82 8.64
C MET A 412 2.35 38.40 8.13
N PHE A 413 2.56 37.44 9.03
CA PHE A 413 2.64 36.03 8.67
C PHE A 413 1.35 35.60 7.94
N LEU A 414 0.19 35.89 8.50
CA LEU A 414 -1.11 35.57 7.89
C LEU A 414 -1.30 36.31 6.56
N LEU A 415 -0.97 37.61 6.49
CA LEU A 415 -1.06 38.40 5.27
C LEU A 415 -0.26 37.77 4.12
N PHE A 416 1.01 37.42 4.34
CA PHE A 416 1.84 36.84 3.28
C PHE A 416 1.42 35.42 2.89
N ASN A 417 0.85 34.64 3.82
CA ASN A 417 0.23 33.35 3.47
C ASN A 417 -1.02 33.55 2.58
N LEU A 418 -1.86 34.54 2.89
CA LEU A 418 -3.05 34.85 2.06
C LEU A 418 -2.67 35.40 0.69
N LEU A 419 -1.65 36.25 0.60
CA LEU A 419 -1.13 36.74 -0.69
C LEU A 419 -0.55 35.59 -1.52
N ALA A 420 0.22 34.69 -0.90
CA ALA A 420 0.74 33.51 -1.57
C ALA A 420 -0.37 32.60 -2.10
N LEU A 421 -1.44 32.40 -1.33
CA LEU A 421 -2.62 31.66 -1.78
C LEU A 421 -3.28 32.36 -2.98
N GLY A 422 -3.48 33.67 -2.90
CA GLY A 422 -4.03 34.47 -4.00
C GLY A 422 -3.21 34.36 -5.29
N PHE A 423 -1.88 34.47 -5.21
CA PHE A 423 -0.99 34.30 -6.36
C PHE A 423 -1.04 32.88 -6.94
N ASN A 424 -1.08 31.85 -6.08
CA ASN A 424 -1.20 30.47 -6.53
C ASN A 424 -2.52 30.26 -7.29
N THR A 425 -3.63 30.67 -6.71
CA THR A 425 -4.96 30.57 -7.32
C THR A 425 -5.02 31.34 -8.64
N ALA A 426 -4.51 32.57 -8.69
CA ALA A 426 -4.49 33.37 -9.92
C ALA A 426 -3.68 32.71 -11.05
N ALA A 427 -2.55 32.07 -10.73
CA ALA A 427 -1.73 31.36 -11.72
C ALA A 427 -2.46 30.13 -12.28
N VAL A 428 -3.10 29.32 -11.42
CA VAL A 428 -3.89 28.16 -11.87
C VAL A 428 -5.10 28.59 -12.69
N SER A 429 -5.84 29.61 -12.23
CA SER A 429 -6.98 30.17 -12.98
C SER A 429 -6.56 30.77 -14.31
N GLY A 430 -5.39 31.43 -14.38
CA GLY A 430 -4.87 31.96 -15.63
C GLY A 430 -4.58 30.86 -16.66
N VAL A 431 -4.00 29.74 -16.24
CA VAL A 431 -3.79 28.58 -17.12
C VAL A 431 -5.13 27.96 -17.55
N ALA A 432 -6.08 27.82 -16.64
CA ALA A 432 -7.42 27.32 -16.97
C ALA A 432 -8.11 28.19 -18.04
N LEU A 433 -8.00 29.51 -17.92
CA LEU A 433 -8.64 30.46 -18.85
C LEU A 433 -7.94 30.53 -20.22
N VAL A 434 -6.62 30.39 -20.28
CA VAL A 434 -5.83 30.59 -21.52
C VAL A 434 -5.56 29.28 -22.26
N LEU A 435 -5.29 28.20 -21.53
CA LEU A 435 -4.83 26.91 -22.07
C LEU A 435 -5.86 25.78 -21.86
N GLY A 436 -6.98 26.08 -21.20
CA GLY A 436 -8.05 25.13 -20.90
C GLY A 436 -7.78 24.28 -19.65
N GLU A 437 -8.78 23.47 -19.30
CA GLU A 437 -8.81 22.73 -18.03
C GLU A 437 -8.20 21.33 -18.11
N GLN A 438 -7.20 21.14 -18.97
CA GLN A 438 -6.54 19.84 -19.07
C GLN A 438 -5.80 19.52 -17.75
N PRO A 439 -6.05 18.36 -17.11
CA PRO A 439 -5.48 18.04 -15.80
C PRO A 439 -3.96 18.14 -15.74
N VAL A 440 -3.26 17.76 -16.82
CA VAL A 440 -1.80 17.84 -16.90
C VAL A 440 -1.31 19.29 -16.83
N LEU A 441 -1.97 20.21 -17.55
CA LEU A 441 -1.61 21.64 -17.58
C LEU A 441 -1.92 22.32 -16.25
N LEU A 442 -3.08 22.03 -15.64
CA LEU A 442 -3.45 22.57 -14.33
C LEU A 442 -2.52 22.07 -13.22
N ASN A 443 -2.12 20.79 -13.27
CA ASN A 443 -1.16 20.25 -12.30
C ASN A 443 0.24 20.85 -12.48
N ALA A 444 0.70 21.04 -13.73
CA ALA A 444 1.95 21.73 -14.00
C ALA A 444 1.92 23.18 -13.49
N ALA A 445 0.82 23.90 -13.72
CA ALA A 445 0.61 25.25 -13.20
C ALA A 445 0.64 25.29 -11.66
N LYS A 446 -0.06 24.35 -11.01
CA LYS A 446 -0.11 24.22 -9.54
C LYS A 446 1.27 23.93 -8.94
N LEU A 447 2.08 23.09 -9.58
CA LEU A 447 3.46 22.81 -9.15
C LEU A 447 4.36 24.04 -9.30
N ALA A 448 4.34 24.69 -10.47
CA ALA A 448 5.17 25.87 -10.72
C ALA A 448 4.78 27.06 -9.82
N ALA A 449 3.48 27.33 -9.69
CA ALA A 449 2.96 28.39 -8.82
C ALA A 449 3.22 28.06 -7.34
N GLY A 450 3.12 26.78 -6.94
CA GLY A 450 3.47 26.32 -5.60
C GLY A 450 4.93 26.60 -5.26
N ALA A 451 5.86 26.26 -6.15
CA ALA A 451 7.29 26.53 -5.95
C ALA A 451 7.60 28.03 -5.88
N ALA A 452 7.01 28.82 -6.78
CA ALA A 452 7.20 30.28 -6.81
C ALA A 452 6.65 30.96 -5.55
N THR A 453 5.44 30.58 -5.12
CA THR A 453 4.81 31.14 -3.91
C THR A 453 5.51 30.68 -2.64
N TRP A 454 6.06 29.46 -2.63
CA TRP A 454 6.92 28.98 -1.53
C TRP A 454 8.20 29.82 -1.39
N MET A 455 8.90 30.10 -2.49
CA MET A 455 10.06 30.99 -2.47
C MET A 455 9.70 32.43 -2.09
N PHE A 456 8.59 32.95 -2.60
CA PHE A 456 8.05 34.24 -2.19
C PHE A 456 7.81 34.30 -0.68
N LYS A 457 7.19 33.27 -0.09
CA LYS A 457 6.97 33.18 1.36
C LYS A 457 8.28 33.18 2.13
N TYR A 458 9.29 32.42 1.67
CA TYR A 458 10.60 32.42 2.32
C TYR A 458 11.22 33.82 2.38
N VAL A 459 11.27 34.51 1.24
CA VAL A 459 11.81 35.88 1.14
C VAL A 459 10.98 36.82 2.01
N ALA A 460 9.65 36.70 1.95
CA ALA A 460 8.76 37.59 2.67
C ALA A 460 8.84 37.41 4.19
N PHE A 461 8.92 36.16 4.64
CA PHE A 461 9.06 35.86 6.05
C PHE A 461 10.39 36.35 6.57
N LYS A 462 11.50 36.12 5.84
CA LYS A 462 12.81 36.64 6.23
C LYS A 462 12.83 38.16 6.32
N ARG A 463 12.23 38.85 5.34
CA ARG A 463 12.37 40.30 5.21
C ARG A 463 11.44 41.10 6.11
N TRP A 464 10.22 40.60 6.30
CA TRP A 464 9.12 41.39 6.85
C TRP A 464 8.55 40.77 8.13
N VAL A 465 8.39 39.44 8.19
CA VAL A 465 7.80 38.76 9.36
C VAL A 465 8.83 38.57 10.47
N TYR A 466 9.99 38.02 10.14
CA TYR A 466 11.09 37.73 11.07
C TYR A 466 12.35 38.52 10.66
N PRO A 467 12.31 39.87 10.66
CA PRO A 467 13.49 40.66 10.35
C PRO A 467 14.60 40.38 11.38
N GLU A 468 15.84 40.35 10.91
CA GLU A 468 17.01 40.30 11.80
C GLU A 468 17.12 41.64 12.56
N PRO A 469 17.56 41.64 13.83
CA PRO A 469 17.80 42.87 14.57
C PRO A 469 18.84 43.71 13.82
N GLN A 470 18.51 44.97 13.50
CA GLN A 470 19.50 45.92 13.02
C GLN A 470 20.48 46.15 14.17
N GLY A 471 21.72 45.68 14.03
CA GLY A 471 22.78 46.13 14.90
C GLY A 471 22.97 47.63 14.70
N ASP A 472 22.89 48.41 15.76
CA ASP A 472 23.24 49.83 15.75
C ASP A 472 24.68 49.96 15.22
N GLN A 473 24.82 50.39 13.96
CA GLN A 473 26.05 51.04 13.51
C GLN A 473 25.88 52.54 13.74
N ASN A 474 26.15 52.96 14.97
CA ASN A 474 26.23 54.34 15.50
C ASN A 474 24.97 55.21 15.46
#